data_AF-A0A1M6NXN6-F1
#
_entry.id   AF-A0A1M6NXN6-F1
#
_cell.length_a   1.000
_cell.length_b   1.000
_cell.length_c   1.000
_cell.angle_alpha   90.00
_cell.angle_beta   90.00
_cell.angle_gamma   90.00
#
_symmetry.space_group_name_H-M   'P 1'
#
loop_
_entity.id
_entity.type
_entity.pdbx_description
1 polymer ?
#
loop_
_entity_poly.entity_id
_entity_poly.type
_entity_poly.pdbx_seq_one_letter_code
_entity_poly.pdbx_strand_id
1 'polypeptide(L)'
;MKKYFFLLIMIFASIFTNAQTENLIKNNNDFYLGDIDKKTKIKVVFDSVSLQNNSLETYNVKGYSDVEGTKANFSGTITLNIERTKNSPKGNLKIYNFKFSEEGTGKHSGTFSGDMLSLSLGKLAVIGFEGNWENYEKSLKFPVYFDNSNKIYNLKK
;
A
#
# COMPACT_ATOMS: atom_id res chain seq x y z
N MET A 1 -23.80 -0.69 -33.85
CA MET A 1 -22.81 -1.69 -33.39
C MET A 1 -21.48 -1.07 -32.93
N LYS A 2 -20.85 -0.13 -33.68
CA LYS A 2 -19.57 0.50 -33.28
C LYS A 2 -19.60 1.26 -31.94
N LYS A 3 -20.72 1.89 -31.55
CA LYS A 3 -20.86 2.63 -30.28
C LYS A 3 -20.80 1.73 -29.03
N TYR A 4 -21.35 0.52 -29.12
CA TYR A 4 -21.30 -0.45 -28.02
C TYR A 4 -19.93 -1.11 -27.89
N PHE A 5 -19.19 -1.23 -29.00
CA PHE A 5 -17.80 -1.72 -29.00
C PHE A 5 -16.86 -0.77 -28.25
N PHE A 6 -16.99 0.55 -28.45
CA PHE A 6 -16.24 1.54 -27.68
C PHE A 6 -16.61 1.55 -26.19
N LEU A 7 -17.90 1.37 -25.85
CA LEU A 7 -18.33 1.27 -24.46
C LEU A 7 -17.75 0.01 -23.77
N LEU A 8 -17.71 -1.11 -24.49
CA LEU A 8 -17.11 -2.36 -24.01
C LEU A 8 -15.60 -2.18 -23.73
N ILE A 9 -14.86 -1.57 -24.66
CA ILE A 9 -13.42 -1.31 -24.49
C ILE A 9 -13.13 -0.44 -23.26
N MET A 10 -13.95 0.60 -23.01
CA MET A 10 -13.75 1.49 -21.85
C MET A 10 -14.01 0.78 -20.51
N ILE A 11 -14.99 -0.12 -20.45
CA ILE A 11 -15.28 -0.91 -19.24
C ILE A 11 -14.17 -1.93 -18.98
N PHE A 12 -13.66 -2.60 -20.03
CA PHE A 12 -12.52 -3.52 -19.84
C PHE A 12 -11.25 -2.77 -19.45
N ALA A 13 -10.96 -1.63 -20.06
CA ALA A 13 -9.77 -0.84 -19.75
C ALA A 13 -9.70 -0.41 -18.28
N SER A 14 -10.82 0.01 -17.68
CA SER A 14 -10.86 0.40 -16.26
C SER A 14 -10.70 -0.78 -15.30
N ILE A 15 -11.21 -1.96 -15.65
CA ILE A 15 -11.04 -3.18 -14.84
C ILE A 15 -9.57 -3.64 -14.85
N PHE A 16 -8.89 -3.59 -16.00
CA PHE A 16 -7.48 -3.99 -16.12
C PHE A 16 -6.53 -3.10 -15.31
N THR A 17 -6.75 -1.78 -15.27
CA THR A 17 -5.89 -0.85 -14.52
C THR A 17 -6.04 -1.00 -13.00
N ASN A 18 -7.24 -1.32 -12.53
CA ASN A 18 -7.52 -1.50 -11.11
C ASN A 18 -6.96 -2.84 -10.60
N ALA A 19 -7.19 -3.94 -11.32
CA ALA A 19 -6.63 -5.25 -10.98
C ALA A 19 -5.09 -5.25 -11.00
N GLN A 20 -4.48 -4.45 -11.88
CA GLN A 20 -3.03 -4.26 -11.89
C GLN A 20 -2.52 -3.55 -10.63
N THR A 21 -3.25 -2.53 -10.15
CA THR A 21 -2.88 -1.78 -8.93
C THR A 21 -3.08 -2.62 -7.67
N GLU A 22 -4.16 -3.41 -7.60
CA GLU A 22 -4.40 -4.34 -6.49
C GLU A 22 -3.24 -5.34 -6.34
N ASN A 23 -2.85 -5.99 -7.43
CA ASN A 23 -1.72 -6.93 -7.44
C ASN A 23 -0.38 -6.25 -7.08
N LEU A 24 -0.21 -5.00 -7.50
CA LEU A 24 0.96 -4.20 -7.17
C LEU A 24 1.06 -3.93 -5.68
N ILE A 25 -0.02 -3.42 -5.05
CA ILE A 25 -0.09 -3.20 -3.60
C ILE A 25 0.11 -4.52 -2.86
N LYS A 26 -0.49 -5.61 -3.36
CA LYS A 26 -0.32 -6.96 -2.81
C LYS A 26 1.10 -7.49 -2.95
N ASN A 27 1.95 -6.85 -3.76
CA ASN A 27 3.34 -7.21 -3.98
C ASN A 27 3.50 -8.69 -4.40
N ASN A 28 2.55 -9.22 -5.18
CA ASN A 28 2.46 -10.64 -5.55
C ASN A 28 2.42 -11.60 -4.34
N ASN A 29 1.72 -11.23 -3.26
CA ASN A 29 1.62 -11.97 -2.00
C ASN A 29 2.91 -12.09 -1.20
N ASP A 30 3.88 -11.24 -1.46
CA ASP A 30 5.17 -11.24 -0.79
C ASP A 30 5.30 -10.03 0.13
N PHE A 31 6.22 -10.09 1.08
CA PHE A 31 6.34 -9.08 2.12
C PHE A 31 7.04 -7.81 1.62
N TYR A 32 6.66 -6.69 2.22
CA TYR A 32 7.45 -5.48 2.28
C TYR A 32 8.41 -5.57 3.47
N LEU A 33 9.61 -5.01 3.33
CA LEU A 33 10.59 -4.92 4.41
C LEU A 33 10.86 -3.48 4.78
N GLY A 34 11.12 -3.25 6.06
CA GLY A 34 11.73 -2.02 6.51
C GLY A 34 11.90 -1.99 8.01
N ASP A 35 11.63 -0.85 8.61
CA ASP A 35 11.92 -0.57 10.01
C ASP A 35 10.78 0.21 10.70
N ILE A 36 10.57 -0.10 11.98
CA ILE A 36 9.80 0.70 12.95
C ILE A 36 10.79 1.27 13.98
N ASP A 37 10.59 2.53 14.37
CA ASP A 37 11.53 3.27 15.25
C ASP A 37 12.98 3.33 14.74
N LYS A 38 13.17 3.25 13.41
CA LYS A 38 14.48 3.31 12.71
C LYS A 38 15.49 2.21 13.09
N LYS A 39 15.09 1.22 13.87
CA LYS A 39 15.99 0.19 14.41
C LYS A 39 15.39 -1.21 14.29
N THR A 40 14.12 -1.34 14.62
CA THR A 40 13.45 -2.63 14.73
C THR A 40 12.90 -3.02 13.36
N LYS A 41 13.26 -4.22 12.89
CA LYS A 41 12.82 -4.69 11.57
C LYS A 41 11.32 -5.00 11.59
N ILE A 42 10.63 -4.58 10.54
CA ILE A 42 9.23 -4.91 10.31
C ILE A 42 9.08 -5.58 8.94
N LYS A 43 8.23 -6.61 8.89
CA LYS A 43 7.69 -7.15 7.64
C LYS A 43 6.20 -6.85 7.56
N VAL A 44 5.73 -6.47 6.38
CA VAL A 44 4.31 -6.20 6.15
C VAL A 44 3.84 -7.03 4.97
N VAL A 45 2.77 -7.79 5.16
CA VAL A 45 2.14 -8.60 4.11
C VAL A 45 0.70 -8.13 3.93
N PHE A 46 0.28 -7.98 2.68
CA PHE A 46 -1.12 -7.72 2.34
C PHE A 46 -1.74 -9.00 1.77
N ASP A 47 -2.63 -9.64 2.53
CA ASP A 47 -3.31 -10.88 2.15
C ASP A 47 -4.48 -10.62 1.19
N SER A 48 -5.09 -9.44 1.28
CA SER A 48 -6.20 -9.00 0.44
C SER A 48 -6.08 -7.51 0.12
N VAL A 49 -6.30 -7.18 -1.14
CA VAL A 49 -6.42 -5.80 -1.64
C VAL A 49 -7.59 -5.79 -2.60
N SER A 50 -8.55 -4.89 -2.39
CA SER A 50 -9.73 -4.79 -3.25
C SER A 50 -10.19 -3.34 -3.37
N LEU A 51 -10.47 -2.89 -4.58
CA LEU A 51 -11.06 -1.58 -4.82
C LEU A 51 -12.41 -1.44 -4.10
N GLN A 52 -12.60 -0.32 -3.41
CA GLN A 52 -13.87 0.02 -2.79
C GLN A 52 -14.86 0.49 -3.86
N ASN A 53 -16.06 -0.07 -3.85
CA ASN A 53 -17.14 0.28 -4.77
C ASN A 53 -17.40 1.80 -4.79
N ASN A 54 -17.54 2.37 -5.99
CA ASN A 54 -17.85 3.78 -6.23
C ASN A 54 -16.84 4.80 -5.66
N SER A 55 -15.60 4.38 -5.40
CA SER A 55 -14.52 5.26 -4.95
C SER A 55 -13.48 5.50 -6.05
N LEU A 56 -12.87 6.68 -6.08
CA LEU A 56 -11.73 6.97 -6.95
C LEU A 56 -10.46 6.39 -6.31
N GLU A 57 -10.04 5.21 -6.77
CA GLU A 57 -8.81 4.53 -6.34
C GLU A 57 -8.63 4.46 -4.80
N THR A 58 -9.70 4.10 -4.08
CA THR A 58 -9.60 3.67 -2.67
C THR A 58 -9.62 2.15 -2.61
N TYR A 59 -8.62 1.56 -1.96
CA TYR A 59 -8.47 0.13 -1.81
C TYR A 59 -8.67 -0.25 -0.35
N ASN A 60 -9.56 -1.21 -0.09
CA ASN A 60 -9.62 -1.90 1.18
C ASN A 60 -8.50 -2.94 1.22
N VAL A 61 -7.78 -2.98 2.34
CA VAL A 61 -6.67 -3.91 2.53
C VAL A 61 -6.83 -4.70 3.83
N LYS A 62 -6.34 -5.94 3.80
CA LYS A 62 -6.13 -6.78 4.98
C LYS A 62 -4.78 -7.46 4.88
N GLY A 63 -4.16 -7.70 6.02
CA GLY A 63 -2.81 -8.25 6.07
C GLY A 63 -2.31 -8.41 7.49
N TYR A 64 -1.00 -8.53 7.64
CA TYR A 64 -0.35 -8.55 8.94
C TYR A 64 1.01 -7.84 8.92
N SER A 65 1.35 -7.24 10.05
CA SER A 65 2.69 -6.79 10.40
C SER A 65 3.40 -7.90 11.18
N ASP A 66 4.71 -8.01 11.04
CA ASP A 66 5.59 -8.89 11.81
C ASP A 66 6.79 -8.06 12.29
N VAL A 67 6.83 -7.81 13.59
CA VAL A 67 7.89 -7.06 14.27
C VAL A 67 8.66 -8.03 15.16
N GLU A 68 9.88 -8.39 14.74
CA GLU A 68 10.76 -9.35 15.44
C GLU A 68 10.09 -10.69 15.80
N GLY A 69 9.19 -11.19 14.94
CA GLY A 69 8.46 -12.45 15.15
C GLY A 69 7.09 -12.29 15.81
N THR A 70 6.75 -11.08 16.27
CA THR A 70 5.43 -10.76 16.81
C THR A 70 4.53 -10.32 15.67
N LYS A 71 3.51 -11.13 15.37
CA LYS A 71 2.55 -10.85 14.29
C LYS A 71 1.29 -10.15 14.81
N ALA A 72 0.86 -9.12 14.10
CA ALA A 72 -0.43 -8.47 14.32
C ALA A 72 -1.17 -8.32 12.99
N ASN A 73 -2.38 -8.87 12.92
CA ASN A 73 -3.25 -8.67 11.76
C ASN A 73 -3.71 -7.22 11.71
N PHE A 74 -3.94 -6.69 10.52
CA PHE A 74 -4.53 -5.37 10.34
C PHE A 74 -5.55 -5.35 9.20
N SER A 75 -6.40 -4.33 9.24
CA SER A 75 -7.25 -3.95 8.11
C SER A 75 -7.25 -2.44 7.93
N GLY A 76 -7.55 -1.96 6.73
CA GLY A 76 -7.60 -0.53 6.49
C GLY A 76 -7.78 -0.14 5.05
N THR A 77 -7.33 1.07 4.73
CA THR A 77 -7.53 1.67 3.41
C THR A 77 -6.26 2.31 2.86
N ILE A 78 -6.13 2.28 1.54
CA ILE A 78 -5.14 3.03 0.77
C ILE A 78 -5.91 3.86 -0.27
N THR A 79 -5.78 5.18 -0.22
CA THR A 79 -6.59 6.12 -1.01
C THR A 79 -5.70 7.01 -1.86
N LEU A 80 -5.96 7.09 -3.17
CA LEU A 80 -5.19 7.96 -4.06
C LEU A 80 -5.35 9.43 -3.66
N ASN A 81 -4.23 10.12 -3.47
CA ASN A 81 -4.21 11.57 -3.32
C ASN A 81 -4.03 12.21 -4.69
N ILE A 82 -5.15 12.52 -5.35
CA ILE A 82 -5.17 13.04 -6.73
C ILE A 82 -4.43 14.38 -6.84
N GLU A 83 -4.62 15.28 -5.89
CA GLU A 83 -4.01 16.61 -5.89
C GLU A 83 -2.48 16.51 -5.80
N ARG A 84 -1.96 15.77 -4.82
CA ARG A 84 -0.52 15.57 -4.64
C ARG A 84 0.10 14.80 -5.81
N THR A 85 -0.63 13.84 -6.38
CA THR A 85 -0.18 13.10 -7.57
C THR A 85 -0.06 14.02 -8.79
N LYS A 86 -1.04 14.90 -9.03
CA LYS A 86 -1.00 15.87 -10.15
C LYS A 86 0.14 16.89 -10.00
N ASN A 87 0.41 17.29 -8.77
CA ASN A 87 1.47 18.26 -8.45
C ASN A 87 2.86 17.61 -8.30
N SER A 88 2.96 16.28 -8.46
CA SER A 88 4.23 15.57 -8.38
C SER A 88 5.15 15.98 -9.55
N PRO A 89 6.42 16.30 -9.31
CA PRO A 89 7.39 16.60 -10.37
C PRO A 89 7.70 15.39 -11.25
N LYS A 90 7.36 14.17 -10.80
CA LYS A 90 7.55 12.93 -11.55
C LYS A 90 6.18 12.42 -12.02
N GLY A 91 5.93 12.48 -13.33
CA GLY A 91 4.64 12.08 -13.92
C GLY A 91 4.28 10.60 -13.77
N ASN A 92 5.23 9.74 -13.37
CA ASN A 92 5.04 8.31 -13.10
C ASN A 92 4.94 7.97 -11.60
N LEU A 93 4.89 8.98 -10.72
CA LEU A 93 4.72 8.81 -9.28
C LEU A 93 3.25 9.00 -8.91
N LYS A 94 2.63 7.98 -8.34
CA LYS A 94 1.34 8.09 -7.66
C LYS A 94 1.53 8.17 -6.16
N ILE A 95 0.78 9.06 -5.51
CA ILE A 95 0.84 9.30 -4.07
C ILE A 95 -0.52 8.91 -3.48
N TYR A 96 -0.49 8.05 -2.47
CA TYR A 96 -1.67 7.58 -1.76
C TYR A 96 -1.53 7.88 -0.27
N ASN A 97 -2.65 8.08 0.41
CA ASN A 97 -2.71 8.08 1.86
C ASN A 97 -3.12 6.69 2.33
N PHE A 98 -2.45 6.15 3.33
CA PHE A 98 -2.83 4.88 3.93
C PHE A 98 -3.19 5.02 5.40
N LYS A 99 -4.09 4.15 5.85
CA LYS A 99 -4.42 3.98 7.27
C LYS A 99 -4.79 2.53 7.54
N PHE A 100 -4.03 1.85 8.40
CA PHE A 100 -4.25 0.46 8.79
C PHE A 100 -4.42 0.39 10.30
N SER A 101 -5.42 -0.34 10.77
CA SER A 101 -5.68 -0.58 12.18
C SER A 101 -5.42 -2.05 12.49
N GLU A 102 -4.53 -2.31 13.45
CA GLU A 102 -4.22 -3.66 13.91
C GLU A 102 -5.38 -4.24 14.74
N GLU A 103 -5.61 -5.54 14.64
CA GLU A 103 -6.56 -6.24 15.48
C GLU A 103 -6.08 -6.22 16.95
N GLY A 104 -7.02 -6.12 17.87
CA GLY A 104 -6.75 -6.05 19.31
C GLY A 104 -6.98 -4.67 19.91
N THR A 105 -6.88 -4.61 21.23
CA THR A 105 -7.11 -3.40 22.03
C THR A 105 -6.07 -3.36 23.13
N GLY A 106 -5.14 -2.40 23.10
CA GLY A 106 -4.15 -2.22 24.16
C GLY A 106 -2.86 -1.56 23.70
N LYS A 107 -1.86 -1.54 24.58
CA LYS A 107 -0.58 -0.83 24.38
C LYS A 107 0.25 -1.30 23.19
N HIS A 108 0.04 -2.54 22.75
CA HIS A 108 0.81 -3.20 21.68
C HIS A 108 0.03 -3.35 20.37
N SER A 109 -1.17 -2.76 20.28
CA SER A 109 -1.93 -2.67 19.04
C SER A 109 -2.12 -1.20 18.68
N GLY A 110 -2.02 -0.89 17.40
CA GLY A 110 -2.07 0.49 16.96
C GLY A 110 -2.58 0.68 15.55
N THR A 111 -2.38 1.91 15.07
CA THR A 111 -2.73 2.33 13.72
C THR A 111 -1.48 2.76 13.00
N PHE A 112 -1.23 2.17 11.84
CA PHE A 112 -0.30 2.70 10.86
C PHE A 112 -1.01 3.78 10.04
N SER A 113 -0.36 4.92 9.82
CA SER A 113 -0.87 5.96 8.92
C SER A 113 0.25 6.76 8.28
N GLY A 114 0.04 7.19 7.04
CA GLY A 114 1.04 7.95 6.30
C GLY A 114 0.80 7.95 4.79
N ASP A 115 1.89 7.99 4.04
CA ASP A 115 1.90 8.04 2.59
C ASP A 115 2.45 6.76 1.98
N MET A 116 1.80 6.28 0.93
CA MET A 116 2.32 5.26 0.03
C MET A 116 2.70 5.93 -1.28
N LEU A 117 3.94 5.73 -1.71
CA LEU A 117 4.48 6.17 -2.98
C LEU A 117 4.58 4.97 -3.92
N SER A 118 3.99 5.09 -5.10
CA SER A 118 4.09 4.09 -6.17
C SER A 118 4.79 4.70 -7.36
N LEU A 119 6.01 4.22 -7.65
CA LEU A 119 6.82 4.65 -8.78
C LEU A 119 6.85 3.54 -9.83
N SER A 120 6.24 3.80 -10.99
CA SER A 120 6.28 2.87 -12.13
C SER A 120 7.60 2.97 -12.90
N LEU A 121 8.34 1.87 -12.99
CA LEU A 121 9.59 1.69 -13.73
C LEU A 121 9.38 0.66 -14.86
N GLY A 122 8.42 0.92 -15.74
CA GLY A 122 8.08 0.02 -16.85
C GLY A 122 7.27 -1.19 -16.37
N LYS A 123 7.85 -2.40 -16.46
CA LYS A 123 7.20 -3.64 -15.98
C LYS A 123 7.29 -3.84 -14.47
N LEU A 124 8.11 -3.03 -13.80
CA LEU A 124 8.33 -3.06 -12.36
C LEU A 124 7.68 -1.84 -11.73
N ALA A 125 7.17 -1.95 -10.50
CA ALA A 125 6.88 -0.78 -9.70
C ALA A 125 7.55 -0.90 -8.33
N VAL A 126 8.08 0.23 -7.88
CA VAL A 126 8.62 0.38 -6.53
C VAL A 126 7.53 1.00 -5.69
N ILE A 127 7.16 0.33 -4.62
CA ILE A 127 6.18 0.81 -3.67
C ILE A 127 6.89 0.99 -2.34
N GLY A 128 6.78 2.20 -1.80
CA GLY A 128 7.30 2.56 -0.49
C GLY A 128 6.20 3.15 0.37
N PHE A 129 6.20 2.80 1.65
CA PHE A 129 5.33 3.34 2.67
C PHE A 129 6.17 4.10 3.68
N GLU A 130 5.75 5.31 4.00
CA GLU A 130 6.36 6.15 5.02
C GLU A 130 5.28 6.78 5.89
N GLY A 131 5.43 6.68 7.20
CA GLY A 131 4.41 7.18 8.11
C GLY A 131 4.75 6.94 9.57
N ASN A 132 3.71 6.74 10.37
CA ASN A 132 3.83 6.42 11.79
C ASN A 132 2.93 5.25 12.15
N TRP A 133 3.39 4.44 13.10
CA TRP A 133 2.55 3.60 13.94
C TRP A 133 2.27 4.33 15.24
N GLU A 134 1.02 4.33 15.70
CA GLU A 134 0.60 4.92 16.97
C GLU A 134 -0.31 3.93 17.70
N ASN A 135 -0.02 3.65 18.97
CA ASN A 135 -0.87 2.73 19.74
C ASN A 135 -2.25 3.35 20.02
N TYR A 136 -3.24 2.51 20.31
CA TYR A 136 -4.61 3.00 20.54
C TYR A 136 -4.77 3.94 21.73
N GLU A 137 -3.91 3.78 22.75
CA GLU A 137 -3.86 4.67 23.92
C GLU A 137 -3.16 6.01 23.64
N LYS A 138 -2.57 6.19 22.45
CA LYS A 138 -1.82 7.39 22.03
C LYS A 138 -0.64 7.75 22.95
N SER A 139 -0.09 6.76 23.63
CA SER A 139 1.08 6.90 24.51
C SER A 139 2.39 6.56 23.79
N LEU A 140 2.32 5.82 22.68
CA LEU A 140 3.46 5.38 21.89
C LEU A 140 3.25 5.74 20.42
N LYS A 141 4.27 6.33 19.82
CA LYS A 141 4.28 6.68 18.40
C LYS A 141 5.67 6.47 17.83
N PHE A 142 5.74 5.67 16.77
CA PHE A 142 7.01 5.32 16.12
C PHE A 142 6.94 5.63 14.63
N PRO A 143 8.00 6.22 14.04
CA PRO A 143 8.09 6.31 12.60
C PRO A 143 8.19 4.90 12.00
N VAL A 144 7.54 4.72 10.85
CA VAL A 144 7.59 3.46 10.08
C VAL A 144 8.00 3.75 8.65
N TYR A 145 8.82 2.86 8.11
CA TYR A 145 9.17 2.82 6.70
C TYR A 145 9.23 1.38 6.23
N PHE A 146 8.64 1.06 5.09
CA PHE A 146 8.79 -0.25 4.45
C PHE A 146 8.55 -0.18 2.94
N ASP A 147 9.30 -0.97 2.19
CA ASP A 147 9.24 -0.98 0.72
C ASP A 147 9.43 -2.39 0.14
N ASN A 148 9.32 -2.48 -1.19
CA ASN A 148 9.65 -3.69 -1.96
C ASN A 148 10.90 -3.50 -2.84
N SER A 149 11.75 -2.51 -2.55
CA SER A 149 12.91 -2.16 -3.39
C SER A 149 14.00 -3.23 -3.36
N ASN A 150 14.09 -4.01 -2.27
CA ASN A 150 14.95 -5.17 -2.14
C ASN A 150 14.84 -6.16 -3.33
N LYS A 151 13.67 -6.28 -3.95
CA LYS A 151 13.45 -7.15 -5.11
C LYS A 151 14.20 -6.68 -6.36
N ILE A 152 14.37 -5.37 -6.52
CA ILE A 152 15.07 -4.78 -7.67
C ILE A 152 16.56 -5.11 -7.60
N TYR A 153 17.13 -5.10 -6.38
CA TYR A 153 18.54 -5.43 -6.18
C TYR A 153 18.85 -6.91 -6.46
N ASN A 154 17.90 -7.81 -6.20
CA ASN A 154 18.06 -9.25 -6.43
C ASN A 154 17.90 -9.66 -7.91
N LEU A 155 17.32 -8.81 -8.77
CA LEU A 155 17.25 -9.05 -10.22
C LEU A 155 18.56 -8.71 -10.96
N LYS A 156 19.52 -8.07 -10.29
CA LYS A 156 20.82 -7.67 -10.85
C LYS A 156 21.97 -8.63 -10.49
N LYS A 157 21.67 -9.77 -9.83
CA LYS A 157 22.61 -10.86 -9.56
C LYS A 157 22.25 -12.06 -10.40
#